data_AF-A0A067Q8Y7-F1
#
_entry.id   AF-A0A067Q8Y7-F1
#
_cell.length_a   1.000
_cell.length_b   1.000
_cell.length_c   1.000
_cell.angle_alpha   90.00
_cell.angle_beta   90.00
_cell.angle_gamma   90.00
#
_symmetry.space_group_name_H-M   'P 1'
#
loop_
_entity.id
_entity.type
_entity.pdbx_description
1 polymer ?
#
loop_
_entity_poly.entity_id
_entity_poly.type
_entity_poly.pdbx_seq_one_letter_code
_entity_poly.pdbx_strand_id
1 'polypeptide(L)' 'SVKSSSGTFKFKRIWVKVGEGGVDQTLDELFEGHFSLKVTWEEKYWRENGIDVIQKFDFAFWGARALRGEDGREIGLLP' A
#
# COMPACT_ATOMS: atom_id res chain seq x y z
N SER A 1 -0.65 22.27 12.53
CA SER A 1 0.26 21.10 12.63
C SER A 1 -0.52 19.88 13.04
N VAL A 2 0.07 18.69 12.79
CA VAL A 2 -0.46 17.42 13.29
C VAL A 2 -0.29 17.39 14.81
N LYS A 3 -1.38 17.09 15.53
CA LYS A 3 -1.37 16.86 16.98
C LYS A 3 -0.97 15.41 17.30
N SER A 4 -1.52 14.45 16.56
CA SER A 4 -1.17 13.04 16.69
C SER A 4 -1.52 12.27 15.42
N SER A 5 -0.84 11.14 15.23
CA SER A 5 -1.12 10.20 14.16
C SER A 5 -1.01 8.76 14.67
N SER A 6 -1.95 7.91 14.28
CA SER A 6 -1.88 6.46 14.53
C SER A 6 -2.43 5.70 13.34
N GLY A 7 -1.94 4.50 13.12
CA GLY A 7 -2.30 3.73 11.94
C GLY A 7 -1.90 2.27 12.06
N THR A 8 -2.31 1.50 11.06
CA THR A 8 -1.93 0.11 10.89
C THR A 8 -1.47 -0.10 9.47
N PHE A 9 -0.33 -0.78 9.31
CA PHE A 9 0.12 -1.28 8.03
C PHE A 9 0.33 -2.78 8.16
N LYS A 10 -0.51 -3.55 7.46
CA LYS A 10 -0.46 -5.01 7.47
C LYS A 10 -0.44 -5.49 6.04
N PHE A 11 0.39 -6.47 5.77
CA PHE A 11 0.38 -7.18 4.50
C PHE A 11 0.75 -8.62 4.73
N LYS A 12 0.30 -9.48 3.81
CA LYS A 12 0.70 -10.88 3.78
C LYS A 12 1.17 -11.22 2.37
N ARG A 13 2.19 -12.06 2.30
CA ARG A 13 2.64 -12.65 1.05
C ARG A 13 1.61 -13.68 0.57
N ILE A 14 1.34 -13.66 -0.72
CA ILE A 14 0.49 -14.60 -1.44
C ILE A 14 1.17 -15.02 -2.74
N TRP A 15 0.73 -16.13 -3.31
CA TRP A 15 1.20 -16.65 -4.59
C TRP A 15 0.01 -16.75 -5.54
N VAL A 16 0.09 -16.11 -6.69
CA VAL A 16 -0.98 -16.13 -7.69
C VAL A 16 -0.51 -16.84 -8.96
N LYS A 17 -1.44 -17.53 -9.61
CA LYS A 17 -1.19 -18.09 -10.93
C LYS A 17 -1.42 -17.00 -11.96
N VAL A 18 -0.42 -16.72 -12.79
CA VAL A 18 -0.53 -15.76 -13.88
C VAL A 18 -0.51 -16.55 -15.20
N GLY A 19 -1.61 -16.50 -15.95
CA GLY A 19 -1.78 -17.18 -17.25
C GLY A 19 -3.09 -17.98 -17.38
N GLU A 20 -3.70 -17.94 -18.57
CA GLU A 20 -4.81 -18.83 -18.95
C GLU A 20 -4.26 -20.12 -19.57
N GLY A 21 -4.52 -21.26 -18.93
CA GLY A 21 -4.25 -22.60 -19.48
C GLY A 21 -2.83 -23.13 -19.20
N GLY A 22 -2.75 -24.35 -18.64
CA GLY A 22 -1.50 -25.03 -18.32
C GLY A 22 -0.52 -25.06 -19.50
N VAL A 23 0.80 -25.07 -19.30
CA VAL A 23 1.54 -26.20 -18.72
C VAL A 23 2.82 -25.76 -17.98
N ASP A 24 3.15 -24.47 -17.90
CA ASP A 24 4.21 -23.95 -17.02
C ASP A 24 3.65 -22.90 -16.06
N GLN A 25 3.18 -23.35 -14.90
CA GLN A 25 2.60 -22.48 -13.87
C GLN A 25 3.71 -21.83 -13.05
N THR A 26 4.26 -20.72 -13.54
CA THR A 26 5.03 -19.81 -12.68
C THR A 26 4.07 -19.13 -11.71
N LEU A 27 4.24 -19.37 -10.41
CA LEU A 27 3.53 -18.63 -9.37
C LEU A 27 4.22 -17.30 -9.17
N ASP A 28 3.47 -16.20 -9.32
CA ASP A 28 3.99 -14.87 -9.02
C ASP A 28 3.75 -14.51 -7.55
N GLU A 29 4.79 -13.97 -6.93
CA GLU A 29 4.75 -13.47 -5.55
C GLU A 29 4.06 -12.11 -5.53
N LEU A 30 2.95 -12.02 -4.80
CA LEU A 30 2.24 -10.77 -4.53
C LEU A 30 2.09 -10.55 -3.03
N PHE A 31 1.70 -9.33 -2.68
CA PHE A 31 1.31 -8.92 -1.34
C PHE A 31 -0.09 -8.33 -1.41
N GLU A 32 -1.02 -8.90 -0.65
CA GLU A 32 -2.25 -8.20 -0.32
C GLU A 32 -2.05 -7.49 1.02
N GLY A 33 -2.60 -6.29 1.16
CA GLY A 33 -2.43 -5.53 2.37
C GLY A 33 -3.55 -4.57 2.67
N HIS A 34 -3.48 -4.06 3.89
CA HIS A 34 -4.38 -3.08 4.47
C HIS A 34 -3.55 -1.96 5.07
N PHE A 35 -3.94 -0.73 4.77
CA PHE A 35 -3.39 0.47 5.37
C PHE A 35 -4.51 1.27 6.02
N SER A 36 -4.27 1.72 7.25
CA SER A 36 -5.08 2.74 7.89
C SER A 36 -4.23 3.82 8.54
N LEU A 37 -4.72 5.05 8.48
CA LEU A 37 -4.11 6.20 9.12
C LEU A 37 -5.20 7.13 9.66
N LYS A 38 -5.10 7.46 10.94
CA LYS A 38 -5.88 8.49 11.61
C LYS A 38 -4.96 9.64 11.95
N VAL A 39 -5.26 10.83 11.46
CA VAL A 39 -4.54 12.07 11.78
C VAL A 39 -5.46 12.97 12.58
N THR A 40 -5.00 13.44 13.73
CA THR A 40 -5.67 14.47 14.52
C THR A 40 -4.88 15.77 14.39
N TRP A 41 -5.57 16.84 14.03
CA TRP A 41 -4.97 18.16 13.85
C TRP A 41 -5.07 19.00 15.12
N GLU A 42 -4.12 19.92 15.29
CA GLU A 42 -4.26 20.96 16.30
C GLU A 42 -5.43 21.90 15.98
N GLU A 43 -6.01 22.49 17.03
CA GLU A 43 -7.22 23.32 16.91
C GLU A 43 -7.07 24.48 15.94
N LYS A 44 -5.97 25.23 16.08
CA LYS A 44 -5.66 26.36 15.21
C LYS A 44 -5.68 25.95 13.74
N TYR A 45 -5.05 24.81 13.43
CA TYR A 45 -4.89 24.36 12.05
C TYR A 45 -6.21 23.96 11.41
N TRP A 46 -7.03 23.14 12.07
CA TRP A 46 -8.27 22.67 11.43
C TRP A 46 -9.31 23.79 11.29
N ARG A 47 -9.35 24.75 12.23
CA ARG A 47 -10.20 25.95 12.13
C ARG A 47 -9.77 26.87 10.99
N GLU A 48 -8.48 27.16 10.85
CA GLU A 48 -7.95 28.06 9.81
C GLU A 48 -8.08 27.47 8.40
N ASN A 49 -7.97 26.14 8.28
CA ASN A 49 -7.99 25.46 6.98
C ASN A 49 -9.36 24.87 6.62
N GLY A 50 -10.37 25.01 7.49
CA GLY A 50 -11.72 24.47 7.25
C GLY A 50 -11.76 22.96 7.04
N ILE A 51 -10.83 22.23 7.66
CA ILE A 51 -10.75 20.76 7.58
C ILE A 51 -11.32 20.11 8.84
N ASP A 52 -11.64 18.83 8.75
CA ASP A 52 -12.03 18.06 9.92
C ASP A 52 -10.88 17.93 10.94
N VAL A 53 -11.23 18.00 12.22
CA VAL A 53 -10.29 17.78 13.34
C VAL A 53 -9.58 16.43 13.22
N ILE A 54 -10.30 15.42 12.74
CA ILE A 54 -9.82 14.06 12.57
C ILE A 54 -10.03 13.65 11.12
N GLN A 55 -8.93 13.33 10.44
CA GLN A 55 -8.97 12.70 9.12
C GLN A 55 -8.64 11.22 9.23
N LYS A 56 -9.36 10.39 8.48
CA LYS A 56 -9.16 8.94 8.44
C LYS A 56 -8.95 8.49 7.01
N PHE A 57 -7.92 7.69 6.81
CA PHE A 57 -7.60 7.01 5.56
C PHE A 57 -7.63 5.52 5.84
N ASP A 58 -8.34 4.76 5.02
CA ASP A 58 -8.43 3.30 5.14
C ASP A 58 -8.60 2.73 3.74
N PHE A 59 -7.68 1.87 3.32
CA PHE A 59 -7.77 1.21 2.03
C PHE A 59 -7.02 -0.12 2.01
N ALA A 60 -7.51 -1.02 1.15
CA ALA A 60 -6.80 -2.22 0.77
C ALA A 60 -5.87 -1.93 -0.41
N PHE A 61 -4.78 -2.67 -0.51
CA PHE A 61 -3.85 -2.58 -1.64
C PHE A 61 -3.34 -3.96 -2.06
N TRP A 62 -2.89 -4.01 -3.30
CA TRP A 62 -2.09 -5.12 -3.84
C TRP A 62 -0.73 -4.55 -4.22
N GLY A 63 0.33 -5.28 -3.86
CA GLY A 63 1.70 -4.94 -4.18
C GLY A 63 2.38 -6.11 -4.86
N ALA A 64 3.10 -5.84 -5.94
CA ALA A 64 4.05 -6.78 -6.50
C ALA A 64 5.45 -6.47 -5.95
N ARG A 65 6.28 -7.50 -5.78
CA ARG A 65 7.70 -7.29 -5.51
C ARG A 65 8.32 -6.58 -6.72
N ALA A 66 9.20 -5.60 -6.49
CA ALA A 66 9.98 -5.00 -7.57
C ALA A 66 10.70 -6.13 -8.34
N LEU A 67 10.42 -6.25 -9.64
CA LEU A 67 11.08 -7.20 -10.51
C LEU A 67 12.58 -6.84 -10.51
N ARG A 68 13.44 -7.85 -10.54
CA ARG A 68 14.88 -7.62 -10.73
C ARG A 68 15.30 -8.15 -12.08
N GLY A 69 16.08 -7.35 -12.80
CA GLY A 69 16.68 -7.73 -14.07
C GLY A 69 17.70 -8.84 -13.88
N GLU A 70 18.14 -9.42 -14.99
CA GLU A 70 19.26 -10.38 -15.00
C GLU A 70 20.55 -9.78 -14.42
N ASP A 71 20.67 -8.46 -14.41
CA ASP A 71 21.75 -7.67 -13.82
C ASP A 71 21.56 -7.37 -12.32
N GLY A 72 20.48 -7.87 -11.71
CA GLY A 72 20.12 -7.65 -10.31
C GLY A 72 19.57 -6.26 -9.98
N ARG A 73 19.39 -5.38 -10.97
CA ARG A 73 18.80 -4.04 -10.77
C ARG A 73 17.29 -4.13 -10.72
N GLU A 74 16.66 -3.20 -10.00
CA GLU A 74 15.20 -3.10 -9.99
C GLU A 74 14.68 -2.69 -11.39
N ILE A 75 13.93 -3.59 -12.02
CA ILE A 75 13.02 -3.26 -13.10
C ILE A 75 11.70 -2.98 -12.38
N GLY A 76 11.23 -1.73 -12.43
CA GLY A 76 9.98 -1.36 -11.77
C GLY A 76 8.78 -2.20 -12.23
N LEU A 77 7.61 -1.91 -11.68
CA LEU A 77 6.35 -2.40 -12.24
C LEU A 77 6.18 -1.72 -13.60
N LEU A 78 6.51 -2.42 -14.69
CA LEU A 78 6.11 -1.98 -16.02
C LEU A 78 4.56 -1.95 -16.06
N PRO A 79 3.96 -1.06 -16.87
CA PRO A 79 2.50 -0.84 -16.91
C PRO A 79 1.67 -2.12 -17.05
#